data_AF-A0A397J9I9-F1
#
_entry.id   AF-A0A397J9I9-F1
#
_cell.length_a   1.000
_cell.length_b   1.000
_cell.length_c   1.000
_cell.angle_alpha   90.00
_cell.angle_beta   90.00
_cell.angle_gamma   90.00
#
_symmetry.space_group_name_H-M   'P 1'
#
loop_
_entity.id
_entity.type
_entity.pdbx_description
1 polymer ?
#
loop_
_entity_poly.entity_id
_entity_poly.type
_entity_poly.pdbx_seq_one_letter_code
_entity_poly.pdbx_strand_id
1 'polypeptide(L)'
;MPSSLPSLPSELYQKLFSFLDSQTLFATTRVDRVWCINSIPILWREPFITISYHEHLYNYTEKALLIVKIYLSCLPDESKSIIKNAGINIPYPLDGNPTFNYSSFLHNLNYLVLSNSLYDLISYEPNSLLRIKPCKILIQELLKFLISNSSGLRSIDLTNPLISKGSPMPLKYLGKSFMNIFSVPGANTFISNLQSFSCTGHSPPELIYSISEMAKRIRSLGLQDLQDNDGIIALINAQKELKYVRIDSYYPSDISQIYSALKSQSNSLCKVSIIGHERFLLDLFCQCPNLEEFIFIHDRPEDKDYDDLVHPMEGKIQVRDRPRYRQPSNTRKNILSAQAQLHASIPILNLTKLRKMKIHQRLLRTEHRSMLIQLIQKTQGSLQDIDFDFIVPLDPGFSKQLFMTICSECPNLQRLNIQIHNDLITQLTRLFDNCENLIEIHLSGSHDDTQDITNTIFKIGKYLPKNLQLFDLNLQFWTYSLNSVKSFLSQCYEKLNRKPLIYVIHIRFFKQELKDLLEQYEKKGVIVVKTRKVAYVDLFF
;
A
#
# COMPACT_ATOMS: atom_id res chain seq x y z
N MET A 1 -38.75 6.31 -32.48
CA MET A 1 -37.35 5.87 -32.32
C MET A 1 -36.74 6.70 -31.21
N PRO A 2 -36.21 6.13 -30.11
CA PRO A 2 -35.45 6.94 -29.17
C PRO A 2 -34.10 7.26 -29.82
N SER A 3 -33.83 8.54 -29.99
CA SER A 3 -32.55 9.12 -30.36
C SER A 3 -31.42 8.47 -29.57
N SER A 4 -30.48 7.80 -30.25
CA SER A 4 -29.24 7.32 -29.63
C SER A 4 -28.53 8.50 -28.98
N LEU A 5 -28.38 8.45 -27.66
CA LEU A 5 -27.46 9.33 -26.93
C LEU A 5 -26.11 9.32 -27.65
N PRO A 6 -25.45 10.48 -27.85
CA PRO A 6 -24.14 10.51 -28.49
C PRO A 6 -23.17 9.63 -27.69
N SER A 7 -22.54 8.64 -28.36
CA SER A 7 -21.58 7.77 -27.69
C SER A 7 -20.38 8.59 -27.26
N LEU A 8 -20.04 8.54 -25.98
CA LEU A 8 -18.81 9.17 -25.47
C LEU A 8 -17.58 8.60 -26.23
N PRO A 9 -16.58 9.43 -26.56
CA PRO A 9 -15.32 8.94 -27.09
C PRO A 9 -14.65 7.92 -26.16
N SER A 10 -13.92 6.96 -26.73
CA SER A 10 -13.21 5.92 -25.98
C SER A 10 -12.27 6.49 -24.92
N GLU A 11 -11.63 7.62 -25.20
CA GLU A 11 -10.71 8.30 -24.28
C GLU A 11 -11.42 8.73 -22.99
N LEU A 12 -12.68 9.16 -23.08
CA LEU A 12 -13.46 9.54 -21.91
C LEU A 12 -13.89 8.33 -21.10
N TYR A 13 -14.35 7.25 -21.74
CA TYR A 13 -14.62 5.99 -21.06
C TYR A 13 -13.37 5.49 -20.32
N GLN A 14 -12.25 5.43 -21.01
CA GLN A 14 -11.01 4.92 -20.42
C GLN A 14 -10.52 5.79 -19.26
N LYS A 15 -10.67 7.12 -19.36
CA LYS A 15 -10.36 8.04 -18.27
C LYS A 15 -11.27 7.81 -17.07
N LEU A 16 -12.58 7.70 -17.27
CA LEU A 16 -13.53 7.43 -16.18
C LEU A 16 -13.26 6.08 -15.52
N PHE A 17 -13.08 5.03 -16.33
CA PHE A 17 -12.81 3.68 -15.85
C PHE A 17 -11.47 3.56 -15.13
N SER A 18 -10.50 4.43 -15.42
CA SER A 18 -9.22 4.46 -14.69
C SER A 18 -9.35 4.87 -13.22
N PHE A 19 -10.49 5.41 -12.80
CA PHE A 19 -10.79 5.73 -11.39
C PHE A 19 -11.51 4.59 -10.65
N LEU A 20 -11.88 3.51 -11.33
CA LEU A 20 -12.60 2.39 -10.72
C LEU A 20 -11.62 1.39 -10.09
N ASP A 21 -12.03 0.76 -8.99
CA ASP A 21 -11.33 -0.40 -8.45
C ASP A 21 -11.43 -1.60 -9.41
N SER A 22 -10.56 -2.60 -9.22
CA SER A 22 -10.48 -3.77 -10.10
C SER A 22 -11.78 -4.56 -10.20
N GLN A 23 -12.56 -4.67 -9.12
CA GLN A 23 -13.80 -5.44 -9.11
C GLN A 23 -14.89 -4.72 -9.89
N THR A 24 -15.04 -3.42 -9.64
CA THR A 24 -15.99 -2.57 -10.37
C THR A 24 -15.61 -2.50 -11.84
N LEU A 25 -14.32 -2.32 -12.16
CA LEU A 25 -13.81 -2.34 -13.52
C LEU A 25 -14.07 -3.68 -14.22
N PHE A 26 -13.88 -4.81 -13.54
CA PHE A 26 -14.28 -6.11 -14.11
C PHE A 26 -15.78 -6.17 -14.40
N ALA A 27 -16.63 -5.67 -13.50
CA ALA A 27 -18.07 -5.65 -13.71
C ALA A 27 -18.48 -4.84 -14.96
N THR A 28 -17.77 -3.74 -15.26
CA THR A 28 -18.03 -2.93 -16.46
C THR A 28 -17.86 -3.71 -17.76
N THR A 29 -17.03 -4.77 -17.78
CA THR A 29 -16.82 -5.59 -19.00
C THR A 29 -18.06 -6.36 -19.44
N ARG A 30 -19.05 -6.50 -18.54
CA ARG A 30 -20.28 -7.28 -18.76
C ARG A 30 -21.51 -6.40 -19.03
N VAL A 31 -21.33 -5.07 -19.08
CA VAL A 31 -22.44 -4.12 -19.27
C VAL A 31 -22.88 -4.12 -20.74
N ASP A 32 -21.99 -3.72 -21.64
CA ASP A 32 -22.20 -3.78 -23.09
C ASP A 32 -20.86 -3.87 -23.84
N ARG A 33 -20.91 -3.92 -25.17
CA ARG A 33 -19.72 -4.03 -26.03
C ARG A 33 -18.80 -2.81 -25.93
N VAL A 34 -19.34 -1.60 -25.79
CA VAL A 34 -18.56 -0.35 -25.71
C VAL A 34 -17.80 -0.30 -24.38
N TRP A 35 -18.47 -0.62 -23.28
CA TRP A 35 -17.85 -0.69 -21.95
C TRP A 35 -16.78 -1.78 -21.94
N CYS A 36 -17.09 -2.97 -22.47
CA CYS A 36 -16.13 -4.07 -22.58
C CYS A 36 -14.84 -3.67 -23.32
N ILE A 37 -14.95 -3.08 -24.52
CA ILE A 37 -13.79 -2.66 -25.32
C ILE A 37 -12.95 -1.59 -24.61
N ASN A 38 -13.54 -0.74 -23.78
CA ASN A 38 -12.81 0.31 -23.05
C ASN A 38 -12.28 -0.14 -21.68
N SER A 39 -12.84 -1.19 -21.09
CA SER A 39 -12.41 -1.70 -19.78
C SER A 39 -11.30 -2.72 -19.88
N ILE A 40 -11.33 -3.59 -20.90
CA ILE A 40 -10.31 -4.63 -21.10
C ILE A 40 -8.88 -4.04 -21.20
N PRO A 41 -8.62 -2.97 -21.96
CA PRO A 41 -7.29 -2.35 -22.02
C PRO A 41 -6.79 -1.80 -20.69
N ILE A 42 -7.67 -1.54 -19.72
CA ILE A 42 -7.29 -1.04 -18.39
C ILE A 42 -7.01 -2.21 -17.46
N LEU A 43 -7.86 -3.23 -17.44
CA LEU A 43 -7.68 -4.46 -16.65
C LEU A 43 -6.37 -5.16 -17.00
N TRP A 44 -6.00 -5.15 -18.28
CA TRP A 44 -4.82 -5.85 -18.79
C TRP A 44 -3.53 -5.02 -18.75
N ARG A 45 -3.54 -3.82 -18.15
CA ARG A 45 -2.31 -3.05 -17.89
C ARG A 45 -1.40 -3.75 -16.88
N GLU A 46 -2.00 -4.27 -15.81
CA GLU A 46 -1.27 -4.86 -14.69
C GLU A 46 -2.01 -6.12 -14.18
N PRO A 47 -2.18 -7.15 -15.02
CA PRO A 47 -3.10 -8.25 -14.75
C PRO A 47 -2.69 -9.09 -13.53
N PHE A 48 -1.39 -9.25 -13.29
CA PHE A 48 -0.87 -9.99 -12.13
C PHE A 48 -1.05 -9.26 -10.78
N ILE A 49 -1.09 -7.93 -10.81
CA ILE A 49 -1.38 -7.08 -9.64
C ILE A 49 -2.89 -7.09 -9.35
N THR A 50 -3.70 -7.06 -10.40
CA THR A 50 -5.18 -7.05 -10.29
C THR A 50 -5.73 -8.25 -9.50
N ILE A 51 -5.08 -9.41 -9.59
CA ILE A 51 -5.49 -10.65 -8.92
C ILE A 51 -4.88 -10.85 -7.52
N SER A 52 -3.95 -10.01 -7.04
CA SER A 52 -3.26 -10.22 -5.75
C SER A 52 -4.05 -9.76 -4.53
N TYR A 53 -4.81 -8.67 -4.65
CA TYR A 53 -5.36 -7.94 -3.49
C TYR A 53 -6.52 -8.62 -2.73
N HIS A 54 -7.06 -9.73 -3.22
CA HIS A 54 -8.31 -10.30 -2.70
C HIS A 54 -8.32 -11.82 -2.52
N GLU A 55 -7.17 -12.48 -2.60
CA GLU A 55 -7.15 -13.94 -2.77
C GLU A 55 -6.27 -14.65 -1.75
N HIS A 56 -6.58 -15.92 -1.50
CA HIS A 56 -5.67 -16.85 -0.84
C HIS A 56 -4.66 -17.40 -1.85
N LEU A 57 -3.51 -17.87 -1.35
CA LEU A 57 -2.36 -18.38 -2.11
C LEU A 57 -2.72 -19.24 -3.33
N TYR A 58 -3.53 -20.28 -3.12
CA TYR A 58 -3.87 -21.25 -4.16
C TYR A 58 -4.64 -20.62 -5.32
N ASN A 59 -5.61 -19.77 -5.00
CA ASN A 59 -6.43 -19.06 -5.98
C ASN A 59 -5.57 -18.11 -6.83
N TYR A 60 -4.60 -17.43 -6.21
CA TYR A 60 -3.69 -16.54 -6.94
C TYR A 60 -2.89 -17.27 -8.01
N THR A 61 -2.26 -18.40 -7.66
CA THR A 61 -1.44 -19.17 -8.60
C THR A 61 -2.25 -19.72 -9.77
N GLU A 62 -3.48 -20.16 -9.52
CA GLU A 62 -4.38 -20.62 -10.59
C GLU A 62 -4.77 -19.47 -11.54
N LYS A 63 -5.10 -18.29 -11.00
CA LYS A 63 -5.45 -17.12 -11.82
C LYS A 63 -4.26 -16.56 -12.58
N ALA A 64 -3.07 -16.55 -11.98
CA ALA A 64 -1.84 -16.20 -12.65
C ALA A 64 -1.59 -17.14 -13.84
N LEU A 65 -1.79 -18.45 -13.64
CA LEU A 65 -1.71 -19.41 -14.71
C LEU A 65 -2.71 -19.11 -15.83
N LEU A 66 -3.97 -18.76 -15.52
CA LEU A 66 -4.97 -18.37 -16.54
C LEU A 66 -4.52 -17.17 -17.39
N ILE A 67 -3.94 -16.14 -16.76
CA ILE A 67 -3.36 -14.98 -17.47
C ILE A 67 -2.27 -15.45 -18.43
N VAL A 68 -1.37 -16.33 -17.95
CA VAL A 68 -0.30 -16.90 -18.78
C VAL A 68 -0.86 -17.72 -19.94
N LYS A 69 -1.91 -18.53 -19.75
CA LYS A 69 -2.55 -19.27 -20.85
C LYS A 69 -3.05 -18.33 -21.96
N ILE A 70 -3.62 -17.19 -21.58
CA ILE A 70 -4.10 -16.19 -22.53
C ILE A 70 -2.92 -15.61 -23.32
N TYR A 71 -1.81 -15.24 -22.67
CA TYR A 71 -0.64 -14.77 -23.40
C TYR A 71 -0.03 -15.83 -24.32
N LEU A 72 -0.02 -17.10 -23.91
CA LEU A 72 0.44 -18.20 -24.76
C LEU A 72 -0.46 -18.39 -26.00
N SER A 73 -1.78 -18.21 -25.87
CA SER A 73 -2.70 -18.26 -27.02
C SER A 73 -2.45 -17.13 -28.03
N CYS A 74 -1.97 -15.97 -27.55
CA CYS A 74 -1.62 -14.81 -28.37
C CYS A 74 -0.31 -14.98 -29.16
N LEU A 75 0.49 -16.01 -28.90
CA LEU A 75 1.78 -16.19 -29.57
C LEU A 75 1.62 -16.33 -31.09
N PRO A 76 2.57 -15.81 -31.88
CA PRO A 76 2.61 -16.04 -33.31
C PRO A 76 2.89 -17.52 -33.62
N ASP A 77 2.49 -17.97 -34.81
CA ASP A 77 2.65 -19.37 -35.24
C ASP A 77 4.11 -19.82 -35.28
N GLU A 78 5.04 -18.90 -35.54
CA GLU A 78 6.48 -19.14 -35.47
C GLU A 78 6.91 -19.57 -34.06
N SER A 79 6.58 -18.77 -33.03
CA SER A 79 6.89 -19.10 -31.63
C SER A 79 6.17 -20.37 -31.17
N LYS A 80 4.91 -20.58 -31.59
CA LYS A 80 4.17 -21.82 -31.33
C LYS A 80 4.88 -23.04 -31.93
N SER A 81 5.46 -22.90 -33.12
CA SER A 81 6.22 -23.96 -33.80
C SER A 81 7.54 -24.26 -33.08
N ILE A 82 8.26 -23.24 -32.61
CA ILE A 82 9.48 -23.41 -31.79
C ILE A 82 9.18 -24.22 -30.51
N ILE A 83 8.09 -23.87 -29.81
CA ILE A 83 7.66 -24.56 -28.59
C ILE A 83 7.31 -26.03 -28.88
N LYS A 84 6.55 -26.30 -29.95
CA LYS A 84 6.19 -27.67 -30.39
C LYS A 84 7.43 -28.49 -30.74
N ASN A 85 8.36 -27.92 -31.51
CA ASN A 85 9.60 -28.58 -31.93
C ASN A 85 10.56 -28.87 -30.76
N ALA A 86 10.50 -28.08 -29.69
CA ALA A 86 11.26 -28.32 -28.47
C ALA A 86 10.69 -29.49 -27.62
N GLY A 87 9.62 -30.16 -28.08
CA GLY A 87 8.98 -31.27 -27.37
C GLY A 87 8.18 -30.83 -26.14
N ILE A 88 7.80 -29.55 -26.06
CA ILE A 88 7.05 -28.99 -24.93
C ILE A 88 5.57 -29.25 -25.15
N ASN A 89 5.01 -30.19 -24.40
CA ASN A 89 3.58 -30.48 -24.45
C ASN A 89 2.81 -29.54 -23.51
N ILE A 90 2.01 -28.63 -24.07
CA ILE A 90 1.12 -27.75 -23.31
C ILE A 90 -0.24 -28.45 -23.20
N PRO A 91 -0.82 -28.59 -21.98
CA PRO A 91 -1.99 -29.44 -21.72
C PRO A 91 -3.33 -28.92 -22.32
N TYR A 92 -3.29 -27.99 -23.28
CA TYR A 92 -4.45 -27.44 -23.97
C TYR A 92 -4.05 -26.85 -25.34
N PRO A 93 -5.00 -26.69 -26.28
CA PRO A 93 -4.72 -26.14 -27.60
C PRO A 93 -4.30 -24.67 -27.51
N LEU A 94 -3.17 -24.33 -28.14
CA LEU A 94 -2.72 -22.94 -28.31
C LEU A 94 -3.40 -22.23 -29.50
N ASP A 95 -4.22 -22.95 -30.27
CA ASP A 95 -4.77 -22.49 -31.55
C ASP A 95 -6.07 -21.67 -31.39
N GLY A 96 -6.40 -21.26 -30.15
CA GLY A 96 -7.52 -20.36 -29.89
C GLY A 96 -7.20 -18.92 -30.30
N ASN A 97 -8.12 -18.27 -31.01
CA ASN A 97 -8.02 -16.85 -31.33
C ASN A 97 -8.50 -16.01 -30.14
N PRO A 98 -7.60 -15.30 -29.42
CA PRO A 98 -8.01 -14.45 -28.31
C PRO A 98 -8.89 -13.31 -28.82
N THR A 99 -9.95 -12.99 -28.08
CA THR A 99 -10.90 -11.92 -28.46
C THR A 99 -10.25 -10.55 -28.59
N PHE A 100 -9.16 -10.32 -27.85
CA PHE A 100 -8.41 -9.07 -27.84
C PHE A 100 -6.91 -9.35 -27.96
N ASN A 101 -6.15 -8.37 -28.44
CA ASN A 101 -4.69 -8.38 -28.35
C ASN A 101 -4.24 -8.04 -26.91
N TYR A 102 -4.48 -8.96 -25.98
CA TYR A 102 -4.22 -8.75 -24.55
C TYR A 102 -2.78 -8.35 -24.25
N SER A 103 -1.81 -8.93 -24.97
CA SER A 103 -0.39 -8.58 -24.87
C SER A 103 -0.09 -7.12 -25.15
N SER A 104 -0.81 -6.48 -26.08
CA SER A 104 -0.58 -5.06 -26.41
C SER A 104 -0.98 -4.10 -25.29
N PHE A 105 -1.81 -4.55 -24.34
CA PHE A 105 -2.28 -3.72 -23.23
C PHE A 105 -1.35 -3.78 -22.01
N LEU A 106 -0.37 -4.70 -21.99
CA LEU A 106 0.49 -4.96 -20.84
C LEU A 106 1.42 -3.78 -20.52
N HIS A 107 1.29 -3.18 -19.34
CA HIS A 107 2.15 -2.09 -18.87
C HIS A 107 3.17 -2.53 -17.81
N ASN A 108 2.78 -3.48 -16.95
CA ASN A 108 3.63 -4.05 -15.90
C ASN A 108 3.75 -5.57 -16.03
N LEU A 109 4.99 -6.05 -16.17
CA LEU A 109 5.30 -7.47 -16.20
C LEU A 109 5.86 -7.92 -14.85
N ASN A 110 5.08 -8.69 -14.08
CA ASN A 110 5.63 -9.44 -12.96
C ASN A 110 6.29 -10.73 -13.49
N TYR A 111 7.61 -10.68 -13.65
CA TYR A 111 8.39 -11.76 -14.25
C TYR A 111 8.45 -13.00 -13.37
N LEU A 112 8.49 -12.82 -12.05
CA LEU A 112 8.55 -13.95 -11.13
C LEU A 112 7.26 -14.77 -11.17
N VAL A 113 6.10 -14.11 -11.19
CA VAL A 113 4.80 -14.78 -11.30
C VAL A 113 4.63 -15.44 -12.67
N LEU A 114 5.05 -14.76 -13.75
CA LEU A 114 5.05 -15.32 -15.10
C LEU A 114 5.88 -16.62 -15.17
N SER A 115 7.14 -16.54 -14.75
CA SER A 115 8.09 -17.65 -14.82
C SER A 115 7.67 -18.82 -13.94
N ASN A 116 7.15 -18.56 -12.74
CA ASN A 116 6.61 -19.61 -11.87
C ASN A 116 5.38 -20.27 -12.49
N SER A 117 4.46 -19.50 -13.06
CA SER A 117 3.25 -20.03 -13.71
C SER A 117 3.58 -20.89 -14.93
N LEU A 118 4.58 -20.50 -15.72
CA LEU A 118 5.07 -21.28 -16.86
C LEU A 118 5.76 -22.57 -16.41
N TYR A 119 6.48 -22.53 -15.29
CA TYR A 119 7.06 -23.72 -14.70
C TYR A 119 5.97 -24.70 -14.25
N ASP A 120 4.97 -24.22 -13.49
CA ASP A 120 3.83 -25.02 -13.02
C ASP A 120 3.05 -25.63 -14.19
N LEU A 121 2.87 -24.88 -15.30
CA LEU A 121 2.21 -25.36 -16.51
C LEU A 121 2.85 -26.64 -17.09
N ILE A 122 4.18 -26.72 -17.01
CA ILE A 122 4.95 -27.82 -17.59
C ILE A 122 5.49 -28.78 -16.55
N SER A 123 5.21 -28.63 -15.24
CA SER A 123 5.70 -29.53 -14.19
C SER A 123 4.53 -30.23 -13.48
N TYR A 124 4.32 -31.52 -13.74
CA TYR A 124 3.43 -32.35 -12.93
C TYR A 124 4.13 -32.93 -11.70
N GLU A 125 5.46 -33.05 -11.72
CA GLU A 125 6.25 -33.51 -10.58
C GLU A 125 7.19 -32.42 -10.03
N PRO A 126 7.10 -32.09 -8.73
CA PRO A 126 8.02 -31.16 -8.10
C PRO A 126 9.42 -31.78 -8.01
N ASN A 127 10.40 -31.19 -8.74
CA ASN A 127 11.87 -31.40 -8.67
C ASN A 127 12.61 -32.04 -9.87
N SER A 128 12.00 -32.24 -11.05
CA SER A 128 12.79 -32.74 -12.20
C SER A 128 13.66 -31.63 -12.84
N LEU A 129 14.99 -31.70 -12.70
CA LEU A 129 15.95 -30.85 -13.45
C LEU A 129 15.77 -30.97 -14.99
N LEU A 130 15.16 -32.07 -15.43
CA LEU A 130 14.85 -32.39 -16.84
C LEU A 130 13.97 -31.35 -17.55
N ARG A 131 13.23 -30.49 -16.81
CA ARG A 131 12.30 -29.50 -17.40
C ARG A 131 12.78 -28.05 -17.35
N ILE A 132 14.01 -27.78 -16.87
CA ILE A 132 14.58 -26.41 -16.85
C ILE A 132 14.76 -25.85 -18.27
N LYS A 133 15.33 -26.64 -19.19
CA LYS A 133 15.56 -26.22 -20.58
C LYS A 133 14.25 -25.94 -21.34
N PRO A 134 13.23 -26.83 -21.29
CA PRO A 134 11.87 -26.53 -21.76
C PRO A 134 11.29 -25.23 -21.19
N CYS A 135 11.37 -25.03 -19.87
CA CYS A 135 10.85 -23.82 -19.21
C CYS A 135 11.53 -22.56 -19.76
N LYS A 136 12.86 -22.59 -19.93
CA LYS A 136 13.63 -21.47 -20.47
C LYS A 136 13.20 -21.10 -21.88
N ILE A 137 13.01 -22.08 -22.77
CA ILE A 137 12.54 -21.82 -24.15
C ILE A 137 11.16 -21.15 -24.12
N LEU A 138 10.25 -21.67 -23.29
CA LEU A 138 8.89 -21.15 -23.18
C LEU A 138 8.86 -19.71 -22.63
N ILE A 139 9.65 -19.44 -21.59
CA ILE A 139 9.84 -18.09 -21.04
C ILE A 139 10.41 -17.15 -22.12
N GLN A 140 11.46 -17.59 -22.85
CA GLN A 140 12.13 -16.77 -23.86
C GLN A 140 11.19 -16.35 -24.99
N GLU A 141 10.46 -17.30 -25.57
CA GLU A 141 9.52 -17.01 -26.67
C GLU A 141 8.40 -16.08 -26.22
N LEU A 142 7.88 -16.29 -25.00
CA LEU A 142 6.84 -15.43 -24.46
C LEU A 142 7.35 -14.02 -24.16
N LEU A 143 8.53 -13.88 -23.54
CA LEU A 143 9.12 -12.58 -23.26
C LEU A 143 9.45 -11.81 -24.54
N LYS A 144 10.03 -12.47 -25.54
CA LYS A 144 10.30 -11.88 -26.86
C LYS A 144 9.00 -11.31 -27.46
N PHE A 145 7.92 -12.07 -27.42
CA PHE A 145 6.62 -11.63 -27.90
C PHE A 145 6.05 -10.46 -27.08
N LEU A 146 6.04 -10.55 -25.75
CA LEU A 146 5.48 -9.50 -24.89
C LEU A 146 6.25 -8.18 -25.02
N ILE A 147 7.58 -8.24 -25.09
CA ILE A 147 8.45 -7.05 -25.23
C ILE A 147 8.25 -6.39 -26.61
N SER A 148 8.11 -7.18 -27.67
CA SER A 148 7.94 -6.65 -29.04
C SER A 148 6.54 -6.15 -29.33
N ASN A 149 5.51 -6.78 -28.74
CA ASN A 149 4.11 -6.48 -29.03
C ASN A 149 3.48 -5.47 -28.06
N SER A 150 4.12 -5.17 -26.92
CA SER A 150 3.61 -4.18 -25.98
C SER A 150 4.39 -2.87 -26.04
N SER A 151 3.85 -1.88 -26.74
CA SER A 151 4.38 -0.51 -26.74
C SER A 151 4.19 0.20 -25.40
N GLY A 152 3.29 -0.29 -24.54
CA GLY A 152 2.97 0.30 -23.25
C GLY A 152 3.79 -0.26 -22.08
N LEU A 153 4.55 -1.34 -22.31
CA LEU A 153 5.33 -2.02 -21.28
C LEU A 153 6.48 -1.13 -20.80
N ARG A 154 6.39 -0.70 -19.56
CA ARG A 154 7.32 0.27 -18.95
C ARG A 154 7.62 -0.03 -17.49
N SER A 155 7.17 -1.18 -17.01
CA SER A 155 7.39 -1.65 -15.66
C SER A 155 7.74 -3.14 -15.63
N ILE A 156 8.77 -3.48 -14.86
CA ILE A 156 9.15 -4.85 -14.55
C ILE A 156 9.10 -5.02 -13.04
N ASP A 157 8.46 -6.09 -12.61
CA ASP A 157 8.36 -6.46 -11.22
C ASP A 157 9.04 -7.83 -10.99
N LEU A 158 10.11 -7.80 -10.21
CA LEU A 158 10.88 -8.93 -9.74
C LEU A 158 10.63 -9.21 -8.25
N THR A 159 9.48 -8.80 -7.71
CA THR A 159 9.08 -9.06 -6.32
C THR A 159 8.10 -10.22 -6.24
N ASN A 160 8.07 -10.86 -5.08
CA ASN A 160 7.06 -11.86 -4.77
C ASN A 160 5.69 -11.19 -4.63
N PRO A 161 4.61 -11.85 -5.09
CA PRO A 161 3.27 -11.31 -4.95
C PRO A 161 2.91 -11.16 -3.47
N LEU A 162 2.29 -10.02 -3.14
CA LEU A 162 1.73 -9.75 -1.81
C LEU A 162 0.30 -10.29 -1.78
N ILE A 163 0.08 -11.36 -1.01
CA ILE A 163 -1.23 -12.02 -0.84
C ILE A 163 -1.77 -11.67 0.56
N SER A 164 -3.10 -11.70 0.76
CA SER A 164 -3.80 -11.14 1.94
C SER A 164 -3.10 -11.40 3.29
N LYS A 165 -2.81 -10.30 4.01
CA LYS A 165 -2.01 -10.19 5.26
C LYS A 165 -0.48 -10.31 5.09
N GLY A 166 0.04 -9.46 4.23
CA GLY A 166 1.31 -8.77 4.46
C GLY A 166 2.59 -9.52 4.08
N SER A 167 2.65 -10.84 4.25
CA SER A 167 3.88 -11.57 3.94
C SER A 167 4.09 -11.77 2.43
N PRO A 168 5.26 -11.44 1.87
CA PRO A 168 5.67 -11.85 0.54
C PRO A 168 5.62 -13.38 0.41
N MET A 169 5.02 -13.86 -0.66
CA MET A 169 4.92 -15.29 -0.91
C MET A 169 6.19 -15.81 -1.62
N PRO A 170 7.04 -16.63 -0.99
CA PRO A 170 8.20 -17.20 -1.68
C PRO A 170 7.73 -18.14 -2.80
N LEU A 171 7.98 -17.75 -4.05
CA LEU A 171 7.68 -18.62 -5.19
C LEU A 171 8.61 -19.84 -5.16
N LYS A 172 8.02 -21.02 -5.38
CA LYS A 172 8.66 -22.34 -5.15
C LYS A 172 9.94 -22.58 -5.95
N TYR A 173 10.13 -21.89 -7.08
CA TYR A 173 11.13 -22.26 -8.10
C TYR A 173 12.08 -21.13 -8.51
N LEU A 174 12.09 -20.02 -7.77
CA LEU A 174 12.74 -18.74 -8.09
C LEU A 174 14.22 -18.82 -8.51
N GLY A 175 14.95 -19.87 -8.12
CA GLY A 175 16.37 -20.06 -8.47
C GLY A 175 16.69 -21.04 -9.61
N LYS A 176 15.77 -21.92 -10.03
CA LYS A 176 16.14 -23.06 -10.91
C LYS A 176 15.98 -22.77 -12.41
N SER A 177 15.08 -21.87 -12.77
CA SER A 177 14.73 -21.52 -14.16
C SER A 177 14.93 -20.05 -14.50
N PHE A 178 15.50 -19.25 -13.59
CA PHE A 178 15.71 -17.82 -13.79
C PHE A 178 16.57 -17.58 -15.03
N MET A 179 15.96 -16.98 -16.05
CA MET A 179 16.63 -16.47 -17.24
C MET A 179 16.99 -15.01 -17.03
N ASN A 180 18.14 -14.57 -17.56
CA ASN A 180 18.40 -13.15 -17.72
C ASN A 180 17.45 -12.59 -18.78
N ILE A 181 16.35 -11.99 -18.35
CA ILE A 181 15.36 -11.34 -19.23
C ILE A 181 16.00 -10.30 -20.17
N PHE A 182 17.17 -9.76 -19.82
CA PHE A 182 17.87 -8.74 -20.59
C PHE A 182 18.73 -9.28 -21.72
N SER A 183 18.89 -10.60 -21.85
CA SER A 183 19.53 -11.22 -23.02
C SER A 183 18.55 -11.49 -24.17
N VAL A 184 17.26 -11.18 -23.99
CA VAL A 184 16.24 -11.36 -25.03
C VAL A 184 16.41 -10.29 -26.13
N PRO A 185 16.33 -10.65 -27.42
CA PRO A 185 16.39 -9.67 -28.51
C PRO A 185 15.34 -8.56 -28.33
N GLY A 186 15.76 -7.30 -28.42
CA GLY A 186 14.89 -6.13 -28.22
C GLY A 186 14.71 -5.71 -26.76
N ALA A 187 15.26 -6.45 -25.78
CA ALA A 187 15.18 -6.05 -24.37
C ALA A 187 15.85 -4.70 -24.12
N ASN A 188 16.90 -4.34 -24.87
CA ASN A 188 17.67 -3.12 -24.63
C ASN A 188 16.84 -1.83 -24.76
N THR A 189 16.04 -1.74 -25.83
CA THR A 189 15.12 -0.63 -26.07
C THR A 189 13.99 -0.59 -25.04
N PHE A 190 13.57 -1.75 -24.55
CA PHE A 190 12.58 -1.84 -23.49
C PHE A 190 13.14 -1.36 -22.14
N ILE A 191 14.31 -1.87 -21.72
CA ILE A 191 14.95 -1.53 -20.45
C ILE A 191 15.23 -0.02 -20.37
N SER A 192 15.74 0.58 -21.44
CA SER A 192 16.06 2.02 -21.49
C SER A 192 14.83 2.92 -21.34
N ASN A 193 13.63 2.40 -21.61
CA ASN A 193 12.36 3.11 -21.48
C ASN A 193 11.59 2.77 -20.19
N LEU A 194 12.18 2.00 -19.26
CA LEU A 194 11.54 1.66 -18.00
C LEU A 194 11.24 2.92 -17.18
N GLN A 195 10.01 2.99 -16.69
CA GLN A 195 9.52 4.03 -15.79
C GLN A 195 9.34 3.50 -14.37
N SER A 196 9.14 2.20 -14.21
CA SER A 196 9.06 1.56 -12.90
C SER A 196 9.82 0.25 -12.89
N PHE A 197 10.41 -0.06 -11.75
CA PHE A 197 11.11 -1.31 -11.51
C PHE A 197 10.91 -1.73 -10.06
N SER A 198 10.67 -3.01 -9.82
CA SER A 198 10.62 -3.56 -8.48
C SER A 198 11.51 -4.79 -8.38
N CYS A 199 12.21 -4.95 -7.25
CA CYS A 199 13.05 -6.12 -7.00
C CYS A 199 13.13 -6.47 -5.52
N THR A 200 13.61 -7.68 -5.24
CA THR A 200 13.94 -8.11 -3.88
C THR A 200 15.40 -7.82 -3.53
N GLY A 201 15.74 -7.66 -2.25
CA GLY A 201 17.14 -7.58 -1.80
C GLY A 201 17.97 -8.83 -2.17
N HIS A 202 17.30 -9.96 -2.37
CA HIS A 202 17.90 -11.22 -2.80
C HIS A 202 18.01 -11.39 -4.33
N SER A 203 17.60 -10.39 -5.11
CA SER A 203 17.70 -10.44 -6.58
C SER A 203 19.18 -10.47 -7.02
N PRO A 204 19.54 -11.27 -8.05
CA PRO A 204 20.93 -11.37 -8.52
C PRO A 204 21.49 -9.99 -8.90
N PRO A 205 22.62 -9.54 -8.31
CA PRO A 205 23.16 -8.21 -8.58
C PRO A 205 23.48 -7.97 -10.07
N GLU A 206 23.95 -8.99 -10.80
CA GLU A 206 24.34 -8.91 -12.22
C GLU A 206 23.16 -8.50 -13.12
N LEU A 207 21.97 -8.99 -12.77
CA LEU A 207 20.72 -8.61 -13.42
C LEU A 207 20.46 -7.11 -13.20
N ILE A 208 20.56 -6.65 -11.95
CA ILE A 208 20.24 -5.28 -11.58
C ILE A 208 21.28 -4.30 -12.16
N TYR A 209 22.55 -4.70 -12.25
CA TYR A 209 23.59 -3.93 -12.94
C TYR A 209 23.25 -3.66 -14.40
N SER A 210 22.75 -4.67 -15.11
CA SER A 210 22.33 -4.50 -16.51
C SER A 210 21.24 -3.42 -16.64
N ILE A 211 20.31 -3.35 -15.68
CA ILE A 211 19.28 -2.29 -15.64
C ILE A 211 19.91 -0.95 -15.28
N SER A 212 20.79 -0.91 -14.27
CA SER A 212 21.39 0.34 -13.82
C SER A 212 22.20 1.01 -14.93
N GLU A 213 22.85 0.23 -15.80
CA GLU A 213 23.60 0.73 -16.95
C GLU A 213 22.70 1.34 -18.03
N MET A 214 21.50 0.81 -18.22
CA MET A 214 20.64 1.12 -19.38
C MET A 214 19.46 2.04 -19.04
N ALA A 215 18.83 1.83 -17.89
CA ALA A 215 17.68 2.59 -17.41
C ALA A 215 18.14 3.71 -16.48
N LYS A 216 18.03 4.96 -16.96
CA LYS A 216 18.44 6.17 -16.22
C LYS A 216 17.28 7.07 -15.80
N ARG A 217 16.04 6.66 -16.12
CA ARG A 217 14.80 7.45 -15.96
C ARG A 217 13.69 6.67 -15.24
N ILE A 218 14.05 5.70 -14.40
CA ILE A 218 13.08 5.04 -13.53
C ILE A 218 12.54 6.08 -12.55
N ARG A 219 11.21 6.20 -12.50
CA ARG A 219 10.48 7.14 -11.66
C ARG A 219 9.92 6.48 -10.42
N SER A 220 9.66 5.18 -10.46
CA SER A 220 9.11 4.40 -9.34
C SER A 220 9.95 3.16 -9.09
N LEU A 221 10.47 3.02 -7.87
CA LEU A 221 11.27 1.88 -7.44
C LEU A 221 10.57 1.16 -6.28
N GLY A 222 10.29 -0.13 -6.45
CA GLY A 222 9.79 -1.02 -5.40
C GLY A 222 10.90 -1.94 -4.88
N LEU A 223 11.05 -2.03 -3.56
CA LEU A 223 12.10 -2.81 -2.92
C LEU A 223 11.48 -3.71 -1.86
N GLN A 224 11.59 -5.03 -2.02
CA GLN A 224 11.04 -6.02 -1.10
C GLN A 224 12.17 -6.82 -0.42
N ASP A 225 12.00 -7.26 0.82
CA ASP A 225 12.94 -8.14 1.54
C ASP A 225 14.40 -7.66 1.41
N LEU A 226 14.64 -6.43 1.86
CA LEU A 226 15.90 -5.74 1.61
C LEU A 226 17.08 -6.38 2.34
N GLN A 227 18.23 -6.28 1.68
CA GLN A 227 19.57 -6.44 2.22
C GLN A 227 20.47 -5.57 1.33
N ASP A 228 21.56 -5.03 1.87
CA ASP A 228 22.52 -4.29 1.03
C ASP A 228 22.93 -5.14 -0.18
N ASN A 229 22.72 -4.58 -1.37
CA ASN A 229 22.91 -5.24 -2.66
C ASN A 229 23.52 -4.22 -3.62
N ASP A 230 24.74 -4.48 -4.08
CA ASP A 230 25.50 -3.53 -4.89
C ASP A 230 24.78 -3.17 -6.20
N GLY A 231 24.03 -4.12 -6.78
CA GLY A 231 23.20 -3.87 -7.95
C GLY A 231 22.08 -2.86 -7.67
N ILE A 232 21.38 -3.00 -6.54
CA ILE A 232 20.33 -2.04 -6.10
C ILE A 232 20.94 -0.66 -5.83
N ILE A 233 22.09 -0.62 -5.16
CA ILE A 233 22.81 0.63 -4.86
C ILE A 233 23.20 1.33 -6.17
N ALA A 234 23.79 0.60 -7.11
CA ALA A 234 24.14 1.13 -8.43
C ALA A 234 22.90 1.60 -9.20
N LEU A 235 21.79 0.87 -9.13
CA LEU A 235 20.53 1.23 -9.75
C LEU A 235 20.00 2.56 -9.23
N ILE A 236 19.91 2.73 -7.90
CA ILE A 236 19.41 3.96 -7.27
C ILE A 236 20.28 5.14 -7.69
N ASN A 237 21.61 5.00 -7.61
CA ASN A 237 22.55 6.06 -7.95
C ASN A 237 22.53 6.43 -9.45
N ALA A 238 22.15 5.51 -10.32
CA ALA A 238 22.05 5.75 -11.76
C ALA A 238 20.82 6.57 -12.18
N GLN A 239 19.81 6.73 -11.31
CA GLN A 239 18.55 7.38 -11.68
C GLN A 239 18.62 8.90 -11.63
N LYS A 240 18.00 9.54 -12.63
CA LYS A 240 17.90 11.01 -12.76
C LYS A 240 16.52 11.57 -12.41
N GLU A 241 15.49 10.72 -12.40
CA GLU A 241 14.08 11.12 -12.27
C GLU A 241 13.34 10.28 -11.21
N LEU A 242 14.04 9.72 -10.22
CA LEU A 242 13.41 8.88 -9.21
C LEU A 242 12.47 9.70 -8.34
N LYS A 243 11.15 9.43 -8.41
CA LYS A 243 10.11 10.21 -7.72
C LYS A 243 9.43 9.43 -6.60
N TYR A 244 9.29 8.12 -6.77
CA TYR A 244 8.59 7.26 -5.84
C TYR A 244 9.46 6.08 -5.44
N VAL A 245 9.63 5.89 -4.13
CA VAL A 245 10.26 4.69 -3.56
C VAL A 245 9.28 4.01 -2.63
N ARG A 246 9.11 2.70 -2.82
CA ARG A 246 8.38 1.80 -1.95
C ARG A 246 9.34 0.78 -1.36
N ILE A 247 9.34 0.63 -0.04
CA ILE A 247 10.12 -0.36 0.68
C ILE A 247 9.15 -1.25 1.45
N ASP A 248 9.16 -2.55 1.15
CA ASP A 248 8.42 -3.60 1.83
C ASP A 248 9.44 -4.49 2.56
N SER A 249 9.65 -4.28 3.85
CA SER A 249 10.65 -5.02 4.65
C SER A 249 10.01 -5.68 5.84
N TYR A 250 9.90 -7.00 5.81
CA TYR A 250 9.24 -7.78 6.87
C TYR A 250 10.23 -8.37 7.87
N TYR A 251 11.53 -8.21 7.61
CA TYR A 251 12.58 -8.75 8.45
C TYR A 251 13.64 -7.67 8.71
N PRO A 252 14.20 -7.59 9.93
CA PRO A 252 15.27 -6.64 10.19
C PRO A 252 16.51 -6.97 9.35
N SER A 253 16.97 -5.99 8.57
CA SER A 253 18.16 -6.09 7.71
C SER A 253 19.03 -4.85 7.84
N ASP A 254 20.35 -5.00 7.68
CA ASP A 254 21.22 -3.84 7.49
C ASP A 254 21.07 -3.35 6.04
N ILE A 255 20.55 -2.14 5.91
CA ILE A 255 20.28 -1.45 4.64
C ILE A 255 21.02 -0.11 4.59
N SER A 256 22.10 0.03 5.36
CA SER A 256 22.80 1.31 5.53
C SER A 256 23.33 1.89 4.22
N GLN A 257 23.79 1.06 3.28
CA GLN A 257 24.26 1.52 1.98
C GLN A 257 23.10 1.87 1.04
N ILE A 258 22.04 1.06 1.01
CA ILE A 258 20.82 1.39 0.26
C ILE A 258 20.23 2.71 0.78
N TYR A 259 20.17 2.90 2.10
CA TYR A 259 19.73 4.13 2.73
C TYR A 259 20.57 5.33 2.27
N SER A 260 21.90 5.18 2.24
CA SER A 260 22.81 6.23 1.76
C SER A 260 22.58 6.55 0.28
N ALA A 261 22.33 5.54 -0.56
CA ALA A 261 21.96 5.73 -1.96
C ALA A 261 20.62 6.48 -2.11
N LEU A 262 19.59 6.11 -1.35
CA LEU A 262 18.30 6.79 -1.35
C LEU A 262 18.41 8.25 -0.89
N LYS A 263 19.25 8.51 0.12
CA LYS A 263 19.54 9.87 0.58
C LYS A 263 20.14 10.75 -0.52
N SER A 264 20.96 10.18 -1.41
CA SER A 264 21.48 10.91 -2.58
C SER A 264 20.38 11.37 -3.55
N GLN A 265 19.21 10.74 -3.50
CA GLN A 265 18.02 11.03 -4.33
C GLN A 265 17.00 11.94 -3.62
N SER A 266 17.31 12.50 -2.44
CA SER A 266 16.30 13.19 -1.63
C SER A 266 15.62 14.38 -2.33
N ASN A 267 16.34 15.05 -3.23
CA ASN A 267 15.80 16.18 -4.00
C ASN A 267 14.83 15.77 -5.11
N SER A 268 14.88 14.53 -5.61
CA SER A 268 13.99 14.05 -6.69
C SER A 268 12.74 13.37 -6.15
N LEU A 269 12.79 12.83 -4.93
CA LEU A 269 11.70 12.09 -4.31
C LEU A 269 10.48 12.97 -3.98
N CYS A 270 9.32 12.53 -4.45
CA CYS A 270 8.00 13.11 -4.21
C CYS A 270 7.12 12.20 -3.35
N LYS A 271 7.36 10.89 -3.36
CA LYS A 271 6.61 9.92 -2.55
C LYS A 271 7.54 8.87 -1.94
N VAL A 272 7.33 8.58 -0.67
CA VAL A 272 8.02 7.49 0.04
C VAL A 272 6.99 6.64 0.77
N SER A 273 7.03 5.33 0.56
CA SER A 273 6.18 4.35 1.23
C SER A 273 7.04 3.29 1.87
N ILE A 274 6.90 3.08 3.17
CA ILE A 274 7.64 2.05 3.92
C ILE A 274 6.63 1.15 4.64
N ILE A 275 6.76 -0.15 4.43
CA ILE A 275 5.84 -1.16 4.97
C ILE A 275 6.65 -2.25 5.68
N GLY A 276 6.19 -2.62 6.87
CA GLY A 276 6.76 -3.71 7.67
C GLY A 276 7.61 -3.25 8.87
N HIS A 277 8.71 -3.96 9.11
CA HIS A 277 9.56 -3.87 10.30
C HIS A 277 10.66 -2.82 10.23
N GLU A 278 10.89 -2.18 9.07
CA GLU A 278 11.89 -1.13 8.99
C GLU A 278 11.63 -0.11 10.09
N ARG A 279 12.70 0.24 10.83
CA ARG A 279 12.60 1.35 11.78
C ARG A 279 12.17 2.56 10.98
N PHE A 280 11.22 3.30 11.56
CA PHE A 280 10.65 4.51 10.99
C PHE A 280 11.79 5.40 10.43
N LEU A 281 12.04 5.34 9.11
CA LEU A 281 13.16 6.00 8.43
C LEU A 281 12.87 7.50 8.27
N LEU A 282 12.46 8.15 9.36
CA LEU A 282 12.08 9.55 9.36
C LEU A 282 13.21 10.44 8.85
N ASP A 283 14.46 10.09 9.13
CA ASP A 283 15.62 10.85 8.67
C ASP A 283 15.69 11.03 7.15
N LEU A 284 15.33 10.00 6.37
CA LEU A 284 15.27 10.10 4.91
C LEU A 284 14.18 11.10 4.49
N PHE A 285 13.01 10.96 5.11
CA PHE A 285 11.86 11.82 4.90
C PHE A 285 12.17 13.29 5.25
N CYS A 286 12.83 13.55 6.39
CA CYS A 286 13.26 14.87 6.85
C CYS A 286 14.16 15.61 5.85
N GLN A 287 14.77 14.88 4.91
CA GLN A 287 15.74 15.39 3.95
C GLN A 287 15.19 15.49 2.52
N CYS A 288 13.90 15.20 2.30
CA CYS A 288 13.26 15.25 0.98
C CYS A 288 12.40 16.52 0.81
N PRO A 289 12.93 17.66 0.33
CA PRO A 289 12.20 18.93 0.28
C PRO A 289 11.03 18.92 -0.72
N ASN A 290 11.03 18.00 -1.68
CA ASN A 290 10.01 17.87 -2.71
C ASN A 290 8.94 16.82 -2.40
N LEU A 291 8.94 16.27 -1.19
CA LEU A 291 8.04 15.21 -0.81
C LEU A 291 6.60 15.71 -0.68
N GLU A 292 5.67 15.03 -1.34
CA GLU A 292 4.23 15.31 -1.36
C GLU A 292 3.42 14.29 -0.56
N GLU A 293 3.90 13.06 -0.46
CA GLU A 293 3.23 11.98 0.25
C GLU A 293 4.22 11.06 0.98
N PHE A 294 3.95 10.84 2.26
CA PHE A 294 4.67 9.90 3.10
C PHE A 294 3.73 8.86 3.69
N ILE A 295 4.06 7.60 3.49
CA ILE A 295 3.33 6.46 4.05
C ILE A 295 4.29 5.59 4.85
N PHE A 296 3.93 5.32 6.08
CA PHE A 296 4.54 4.30 6.91
C PHE A 296 3.46 3.37 7.46
N ILE A 297 3.58 2.07 7.21
CA ILE A 297 2.66 1.07 7.74
C ILE A 297 3.47 -0.06 8.36
N HIS A 298 3.39 -0.21 9.67
CA HIS A 298 3.96 -1.35 10.36
C HIS A 298 3.07 -2.57 10.14
N ASP A 299 3.47 -3.43 9.23
CA ASP A 299 2.79 -4.68 8.92
C ASP A 299 3.37 -5.80 9.79
N ARG A 300 2.50 -6.52 10.52
CA ARG A 300 2.87 -7.71 11.30
C ARG A 300 2.31 -8.94 10.58
N PRO A 301 3.12 -9.98 10.33
CA PRO A 301 2.58 -11.33 10.28
C PRO A 301 2.02 -11.69 11.67
N GLU A 302 0.85 -12.33 11.72
CA GLU A 302 0.17 -12.76 12.96
C GLU A 302 0.89 -13.92 13.69
N ASP A 303 2.23 -13.99 13.62
CA ASP A 303 3.00 -15.01 14.33
C ASP A 303 3.16 -14.64 15.80
N LYS A 304 2.36 -15.32 16.63
CA LYS A 304 2.38 -15.28 18.10
C LYS A 304 3.75 -15.61 18.71
N ASP A 305 4.67 -16.18 17.95
CA ASP A 305 5.99 -16.63 18.43
C ASP A 305 7.02 -15.50 18.58
N TYR A 306 6.77 -14.29 18.05
CA TYR A 306 7.71 -13.17 18.17
C TYR A 306 7.61 -12.42 19.52
N ASP A 307 6.49 -12.56 20.24
CA ASP A 307 6.26 -11.88 21.52
C ASP A 307 7.11 -12.50 22.66
N ASP A 308 7.54 -13.77 22.56
CA ASP A 308 8.41 -14.44 23.53
C ASP A 308 9.89 -13.95 23.49
N LEU A 309 10.28 -13.16 22.49
CA LEU A 309 11.66 -12.67 22.33
C LEU A 309 11.87 -11.22 22.78
N VAL A 310 10.81 -10.49 23.12
CA VAL A 310 10.88 -9.05 23.46
C VAL A 310 10.51 -8.77 24.92
N HIS A 311 9.96 -9.74 25.64
CA HIS A 311 9.83 -9.68 27.10
C HIS A 311 10.99 -10.44 27.79
N PRO A 312 11.75 -9.83 28.71
CA PRO A 312 12.49 -10.62 29.68
C PRO A 312 11.46 -11.24 30.63
N MET A 313 11.02 -12.47 30.36
CA MET A 313 10.35 -13.26 31.38
C MET A 313 11.39 -13.63 32.44
N GLU A 314 11.29 -12.97 33.60
CA GLU A 314 11.77 -13.56 34.85
C GLU A 314 10.92 -14.81 35.13
N GLY A 315 11.38 -15.97 34.66
CA GLY A 315 10.68 -17.23 34.85
C GLY A 315 11.40 -18.40 34.19
N LYS A 316 12.01 -19.25 35.02
CA LYS A 316 12.71 -20.49 34.60
C LYS A 316 11.75 -21.46 33.91
N ILE A 317 11.90 -21.76 32.62
CA ILE A 317 11.45 -23.04 32.03
C ILE A 317 12.44 -23.55 30.96
N GLN A 318 12.63 -24.87 30.96
CA GLN A 318 13.61 -25.67 30.24
C GLN A 318 13.41 -25.72 28.71
N VAL A 319 14.52 -25.79 28.01
CA VAL A 319 14.67 -25.84 26.54
C VAL A 319 14.29 -27.24 26.01
N ARG A 320 13.47 -27.30 24.95
CA ARG A 320 13.45 -28.40 23.98
C ARG A 320 13.79 -27.85 22.60
N ASP A 321 14.80 -28.46 21.98
CA ASP A 321 15.45 -28.02 20.75
C ASP A 321 14.58 -28.12 19.49
N ARG A 322 14.50 -27.01 18.75
CA ARG A 322 14.26 -26.95 17.29
C ARG A 322 15.12 -25.83 16.69
N PRO A 323 15.59 -25.95 15.44
CA PRO A 323 16.69 -25.14 14.92
C PRO A 323 16.24 -23.70 14.67
N ARG A 324 16.68 -22.79 15.54
CA ARG A 324 16.56 -21.34 15.35
C ARG A 324 17.71 -20.85 14.48
N TYR A 325 17.42 -20.12 13.41
CA TYR A 325 18.38 -19.18 12.83
C TYR A 325 18.63 -18.07 13.87
N ARG A 326 19.64 -18.27 14.73
CA ARG A 326 20.11 -17.25 15.68
C ARG A 326 21.17 -16.39 14.99
N GLN A 327 20.82 -15.16 14.64
CA GLN A 327 21.84 -14.11 14.62
C GLN A 327 22.15 -13.66 16.07
N PRO A 328 23.40 -13.29 16.41
CA PRO A 328 23.78 -13.00 17.80
C PRO A 328 23.10 -11.74 18.37
N SER A 329 22.55 -11.87 19.57
CA SER A 329 21.84 -10.82 20.32
C SER A 329 22.69 -9.57 20.64
N ASN A 330 24.02 -9.71 20.67
CA ASN A 330 24.93 -8.61 21.00
C ASN A 330 25.14 -7.65 19.82
N THR A 331 25.15 -8.15 18.58
CA THR A 331 25.23 -7.31 17.38
C THR A 331 23.98 -6.43 17.25
N ARG A 332 22.80 -7.00 17.60
CA ARG A 332 21.51 -6.30 17.58
C ARG A 332 21.47 -5.13 18.56
N LYS A 333 21.91 -5.32 19.82
CA LYS A 333 21.96 -4.25 20.84
C LYS A 333 22.95 -3.13 20.51
N ASN A 334 24.10 -3.46 19.93
CA ASN A 334 25.13 -2.48 19.56
C ASN A 334 24.75 -1.66 18.32
N ILE A 335 24.07 -2.26 17.33
CA ILE A 335 23.49 -1.54 16.18
C ILE A 335 22.35 -0.63 16.66
N LEU A 336 21.52 -1.10 17.60
CA LEU A 336 20.42 -0.34 18.20
C LEU A 336 20.91 0.93 18.94
N SER A 337 22.00 0.84 19.72
CA SER A 337 22.53 1.98 20.47
C SER A 337 23.31 2.97 19.60
N ALA A 338 24.08 2.50 18.62
CA ALA A 338 24.84 3.36 17.71
C ALA A 338 23.94 4.16 16.75
N GLN A 339 22.83 3.57 16.28
CA GLN A 339 21.89 4.26 15.40
C GLN A 339 21.04 5.29 16.17
N ALA A 340 20.58 4.99 17.39
CA ALA A 340 19.83 5.93 18.24
C ALA A 340 20.60 7.24 18.53
N GLN A 341 21.94 7.17 18.63
CA GLN A 341 22.79 8.34 18.80
C GLN A 341 22.99 9.16 17.50
N LEU A 342 22.82 8.55 16.32
CA LEU A 342 22.97 9.24 15.03
C LEU A 342 21.74 10.10 14.66
N HIS A 343 20.54 9.68 15.12
CA HIS A 343 19.25 10.30 14.80
C HIS A 343 19.01 11.67 15.49
N ALA A 344 19.76 12.02 16.53
CA ALA A 344 19.48 13.20 17.38
C ALA A 344 19.88 14.56 16.78
N SER A 345 20.52 14.61 15.60
CA SER A 345 21.15 15.84 15.08
C SER A 345 20.87 16.13 13.60
N ILE A 346 19.90 15.46 12.98
CA ILE A 346 19.65 15.63 11.54
C ILE A 346 18.81 16.88 11.30
N PRO A 347 19.29 17.84 10.50
CA PRO A 347 18.51 19.03 10.18
C PRO A 347 17.28 18.62 9.35
N ILE A 348 16.10 18.96 9.87
CA ILE A 348 14.83 18.78 9.16
C ILE A 348 14.65 19.95 8.20
N LEU A 349 14.60 19.65 6.90
CA LEU A 349 14.32 20.63 5.86
C LEU A 349 12.86 21.10 5.92
N ASN A 350 12.56 22.24 5.30
CA ASN A 350 11.17 22.64 5.14
C ASN A 350 10.48 21.72 4.12
N LEU A 351 9.37 21.11 4.53
CA LEU A 351 8.61 20.12 3.76
C LEU A 351 7.33 20.75 3.21
N THR A 352 7.44 21.92 2.57
CA THR A 352 6.29 22.75 2.17
C THR A 352 5.44 22.17 1.05
N LYS A 353 5.87 21.06 0.45
CA LYS A 353 5.10 20.33 -0.56
C LYS A 353 4.33 19.14 0.02
N LEU A 354 4.54 18.79 1.29
CA LEU A 354 3.97 17.59 1.88
C LEU A 354 2.48 17.77 2.14
N ARG A 355 1.65 17.04 1.40
CA ARG A 355 0.20 17.11 1.51
C ARG A 355 -0.38 15.96 2.30
N LYS A 356 0.26 14.79 2.27
CA LYS A 356 -0.27 13.57 2.87
C LYS A 356 0.75 12.91 3.79
N MET A 357 0.32 12.61 5.01
CA MET A 357 1.13 11.88 5.98
C MET A 357 0.30 10.75 6.59
N LYS A 358 0.71 9.52 6.33
CA LYS A 358 0.08 8.31 6.86
C LYS A 358 1.07 7.53 7.70
N ILE A 359 0.72 7.27 8.96
CA ILE A 359 1.54 6.51 9.90
C ILE A 359 0.64 5.52 10.62
N HIS A 360 0.74 4.26 10.23
CA HIS A 360 0.06 3.15 10.88
C HIS A 360 1.11 2.33 11.63
N GLN A 361 1.08 2.31 12.95
CA GLN A 361 2.09 1.60 13.75
C GLN A 361 1.51 1.04 15.04
N ARG A 362 2.05 -0.07 15.55
CA ARG A 362 1.62 -0.55 16.87
C ARG A 362 1.93 0.45 17.99
N LEU A 363 3.16 0.94 18.06
CA LEU A 363 3.63 1.83 19.12
C LEU A 363 4.56 2.89 18.53
N LEU A 364 4.24 4.17 18.77
CA LEU A 364 5.14 5.28 18.47
C LEU A 364 6.16 5.44 19.62
N ARG A 365 7.40 5.04 19.36
CA ARG A 365 8.50 5.14 20.32
C ARG A 365 8.80 6.59 20.70
N THR A 366 9.22 6.80 21.94
CA THR A 366 9.55 8.13 22.50
C THR A 366 10.58 8.87 21.66
N GLU A 367 11.57 8.17 21.11
CA GLU A 367 12.62 8.73 20.24
C GLU A 367 12.07 9.39 18.96
N HIS A 368 10.92 8.94 18.44
CA HIS A 368 10.33 9.48 17.22
C HIS A 368 9.30 10.59 17.46
N ARG A 369 8.86 10.78 18.72
CA ARG A 369 7.78 11.71 19.07
C ARG A 369 8.13 13.17 18.76
N SER A 370 9.31 13.61 19.21
CA SER A 370 9.81 14.96 18.94
C SER A 370 9.96 15.20 17.44
N MET A 371 10.45 14.19 16.71
CA MET A 371 10.63 14.28 15.27
C MET A 371 9.28 14.44 14.56
N LEU A 372 8.24 13.67 14.92
CA LEU A 372 6.90 13.82 14.33
C LEU A 372 6.34 15.24 14.51
N ILE A 373 6.48 15.84 15.69
CA ILE A 373 6.04 17.23 15.96
C ILE A 373 6.79 18.21 15.07
N GLN A 374 8.12 18.10 15.02
CA GLN A 374 8.94 18.99 14.19
C GLN A 374 8.61 18.84 12.70
N LEU A 375 8.30 17.62 12.25
CA LEU A 375 7.93 17.37 10.86
C LEU A 375 6.64 18.08 10.48
N ILE A 376 5.61 18.02 11.32
CA ILE A 376 4.35 18.76 11.12
C ILE A 376 4.64 20.26 11.03
N GLN A 377 5.41 20.83 11.97
CA GLN A 377 5.80 22.24 11.95
C GLN A 377 6.57 22.62 10.67
N LYS A 378 7.45 21.74 10.18
CA LYS A 378 8.24 21.96 8.97
C LYS A 378 7.43 21.88 7.68
N THR A 379 6.19 21.41 7.72
CA THR A 379 5.28 21.47 6.56
C THR A 379 4.75 22.88 6.28
N GLN A 380 4.84 23.80 7.25
CA GLN A 380 4.35 25.19 7.13
C GLN A 380 2.90 25.25 6.64
N GLY A 381 2.04 24.37 7.16
CA GLY A 381 0.63 24.32 6.82
C GLY A 381 0.27 23.66 5.49
N SER A 382 1.20 22.99 4.82
CA SER A 382 0.91 22.33 3.53
C SER A 382 0.11 21.02 3.64
N LEU A 383 0.03 20.42 4.83
CA LEU A 383 -0.70 19.16 5.07
C LEU A 383 -2.21 19.30 4.80
N GLN A 384 -2.74 18.31 4.09
CA GLN A 384 -4.16 18.20 3.70
C GLN A 384 -4.78 16.89 4.21
N ASP A 385 -3.98 15.83 4.38
CA ASP A 385 -4.43 14.50 4.80
C ASP A 385 -3.48 13.94 5.86
N ILE A 386 -4.01 13.71 7.06
CA ILE A 386 -3.30 13.08 8.17
C ILE A 386 -4.04 11.79 8.54
N ASP A 387 -3.34 10.66 8.48
CA ASP A 387 -3.85 9.34 8.85
C ASP A 387 -2.90 8.66 9.84
N PHE A 388 -3.13 8.88 11.13
CA PHE A 388 -2.36 8.33 12.23
C PHE A 388 -3.16 7.25 12.96
N ASP A 389 -2.74 6.00 12.80
CA ASP A 389 -3.35 4.84 13.44
C ASP A 389 -2.31 4.16 14.34
N PHE A 390 -2.49 4.30 15.64
CA PHE A 390 -1.63 3.71 16.66
C PHE A 390 -2.39 2.66 17.45
N ILE A 391 -1.94 1.40 17.42
CA ILE A 391 -2.63 0.32 18.16
C ILE A 391 -2.55 0.55 19.67
N VAL A 392 -1.37 0.95 20.16
CA VAL A 392 -1.15 1.32 21.55
C VAL A 392 -1.45 2.81 21.70
N PRO A 393 -2.23 3.22 22.71
CA PRO A 393 -2.57 4.63 22.93
C PRO A 393 -1.32 5.47 23.14
N LEU A 394 -1.39 6.71 22.65
CA LEU A 394 -0.37 7.72 22.94
C LEU A 394 -0.49 8.14 24.40
N ASP A 395 0.63 8.42 25.06
CA ASP A 395 0.58 8.99 26.40
C ASP A 395 -0.16 10.33 26.39
N PRO A 396 -0.87 10.71 27.47
CA PRO A 396 -1.73 11.88 27.47
C PRO A 396 -0.99 13.19 27.13
N GLY A 397 0.25 13.34 27.62
CA GLY A 397 1.08 14.52 27.37
C GLY A 397 1.43 14.69 25.90
N PHE A 398 1.94 13.63 25.27
CA PHE A 398 2.26 13.63 23.85
C PHE A 398 1.01 13.70 22.98
N SER A 399 -0.07 12.99 23.33
CA SER A 399 -1.34 13.07 22.62
C SER A 399 -1.86 14.51 22.55
N LYS A 400 -1.81 15.22 23.68
CA LYS A 400 -2.15 16.64 23.76
C LYS A 400 -1.23 17.49 22.90
N GLN A 401 0.08 17.27 22.98
CA GLN A 401 1.05 18.01 22.18
C GLN A 401 0.77 17.81 20.68
N LEU A 402 0.64 16.57 20.23
CA LEU A 402 0.37 16.22 18.83
C LEU A 402 -0.94 16.83 18.33
N PHE A 403 -2.04 16.67 19.08
CA PHE A 403 -3.34 17.23 18.70
C PHE A 403 -3.29 18.76 18.60
N MET A 404 -2.67 19.43 19.57
CA MET A 404 -2.56 20.89 19.57
C MET A 404 -1.65 21.40 18.45
N THR A 405 -0.55 20.69 18.14
CA THR A 405 0.30 20.99 16.97
C THR A 405 -0.47 20.84 15.66
N ILE A 406 -1.28 19.79 15.50
CA ILE A 406 -2.12 19.65 14.31
C ILE A 406 -3.10 20.82 14.19
N CYS A 407 -3.73 21.23 15.30
CA CYS A 407 -4.63 22.39 15.30
C CYS A 407 -3.92 23.68 14.89
N SER A 408 -2.70 23.95 15.37
CA SER A 408 -2.00 25.21 15.10
C SER A 408 -1.27 25.25 13.76
N GLU A 409 -0.75 24.12 13.30
CA GLU A 409 0.18 24.07 12.16
C GLU A 409 -0.47 23.58 10.86
N CYS A 410 -1.72 23.10 10.86
CA CYS A 410 -2.35 22.48 9.68
C CYS A 410 -3.63 23.21 9.19
N PRO A 411 -3.58 24.49 8.79
CA PRO A 411 -4.77 25.23 8.35
C PRO A 411 -5.43 24.70 7.05
N ASN A 412 -4.67 23.98 6.22
CA ASN A 412 -5.16 23.39 4.96
C ASN A 412 -5.70 21.96 5.11
N LEU A 413 -5.84 21.46 6.34
CA LEU A 413 -6.26 20.09 6.61
C LEU A 413 -7.68 19.82 6.09
N GLN A 414 -7.82 18.78 5.28
CA GLN A 414 -9.08 18.31 4.70
C GLN A 414 -9.51 16.98 5.33
N ARG A 415 -8.57 16.10 5.62
CA ARG A 415 -8.81 14.80 6.24
C ARG A 415 -7.94 14.60 7.47
N LEU A 416 -8.58 14.17 8.55
CA LEU A 416 -7.90 13.77 9.79
C LEU A 416 -8.41 12.41 10.26
N ASN A 417 -7.53 11.43 10.39
CA ASN A 417 -7.75 10.21 11.16
C ASN A 417 -6.70 10.15 12.27
N ILE A 418 -7.13 10.18 13.52
CA ILE A 418 -6.22 10.18 14.67
C ILE A 418 -6.90 9.60 15.92
N GLN A 419 -6.12 8.88 16.73
CA GLN A 419 -6.49 8.56 18.10
C GLN A 419 -6.02 9.65 19.06
N ILE A 420 -6.93 10.17 19.89
CA ILE A 420 -6.66 11.20 20.90
C ILE A 420 -6.90 10.66 22.30
N HIS A 421 -6.21 11.23 23.28
CA HIS A 421 -6.58 11.04 24.68
C HIS A 421 -7.99 11.60 24.93
N ASN A 422 -8.75 10.96 25.83
CA ASN A 422 -10.19 11.16 25.94
C ASN A 422 -10.59 12.59 26.32
N ASP A 423 -9.76 13.31 27.09
CA ASP A 423 -10.01 14.68 27.55
C ASP A 423 -9.90 15.73 26.44
N LEU A 424 -9.15 15.43 25.38
CA LEU A 424 -8.92 16.32 24.26
C LEU A 424 -10.15 16.48 23.38
N ILE A 425 -11.15 15.61 23.50
CA ILE A 425 -12.43 15.75 22.79
C ILE A 425 -13.11 17.09 23.08
N THR A 426 -12.90 17.64 24.29
CA THR A 426 -13.42 18.95 24.69
C THR A 426 -12.77 20.11 23.92
N GLN A 427 -11.59 19.88 23.33
CA GLN A 427 -10.83 20.85 22.54
C GLN A 427 -11.12 20.76 21.04
N LEU A 428 -12.06 19.92 20.61
CA LEU A 428 -12.34 19.70 19.20
C LEU A 428 -12.76 20.96 18.44
N THR A 429 -13.37 21.94 19.13
CA THR A 429 -13.69 23.23 18.51
C THR A 429 -12.46 23.99 18.05
N ARG A 430 -11.31 23.84 18.73
CA ARG A 430 -10.04 24.43 18.29
C ARG A 430 -9.58 23.87 16.95
N LEU A 431 -9.82 22.59 16.70
CA LEU A 431 -9.55 21.99 15.39
C LEU A 431 -10.44 22.63 14.33
N PHE A 432 -11.73 22.80 14.61
CA PHE A 432 -12.68 23.39 13.67
C PHE A 432 -12.38 24.86 13.37
N ASP A 433 -11.94 25.62 14.37
CA ASP A 433 -11.61 27.04 14.23
C ASP A 433 -10.35 27.26 13.39
N ASN A 434 -9.38 26.35 13.45
CA ASN A 434 -8.09 26.51 12.75
C ASN A 434 -8.00 25.74 11.42
N CYS A 435 -8.84 24.72 11.22
CA CYS A 435 -8.84 23.87 10.02
C CYS A 435 -10.17 24.01 9.25
N GLU A 436 -10.39 25.17 8.62
CA GLU A 436 -11.67 25.49 7.96
C GLU A 436 -12.00 24.61 6.74
N ASN A 437 -10.98 23.96 6.17
CA ASN A 437 -11.08 23.13 4.96
C ASN A 437 -11.44 21.66 5.23
N LEU A 438 -11.78 21.30 6.47
CA LEU A 438 -12.10 19.92 6.86
C LEU A 438 -13.30 19.36 6.10
N ILE A 439 -13.11 18.16 5.55
CA ILE A 439 -14.07 17.36 4.78
C ILE A 439 -14.35 16.04 5.50
N GLU A 440 -13.31 15.38 6.02
CA GLU A 440 -13.41 14.07 6.69
C GLU A 440 -12.68 14.08 8.02
N ILE A 441 -13.36 13.63 9.08
CA ILE A 441 -12.76 13.47 10.40
C ILE A 441 -13.09 12.09 10.94
N HIS A 442 -12.07 11.37 11.35
CA HIS A 442 -12.11 10.12 12.10
C HIS A 442 -11.36 10.29 13.41
N LEU A 443 -12.09 10.23 14.52
CA LEU A 443 -11.55 10.37 15.87
C LEU A 443 -11.90 9.13 16.68
N SER A 444 -10.88 8.56 17.30
CA SER A 444 -11.01 7.53 18.33
C SER A 444 -10.42 8.02 19.64
N GLY A 445 -11.06 7.62 20.74
CA GLY A 445 -10.53 7.82 22.09
C GLY A 445 -9.50 6.74 22.45
N SER A 446 -8.85 6.92 23.60
CA SER A 446 -8.07 5.86 24.22
C SER A 446 -8.99 4.83 24.88
N HIS A 447 -8.56 3.57 24.88
CA HIS A 447 -9.23 2.47 25.60
C HIS A 447 -8.89 2.41 27.09
N ASP A 448 -7.95 3.22 27.56
CA ASP A 448 -7.43 3.14 28.94
C ASP A 448 -8.32 3.84 29.98
N ASP A 449 -9.25 4.70 29.55
CA ASP A 449 -10.14 5.45 30.43
C ASP A 449 -11.49 5.70 29.74
N THR A 450 -12.50 6.13 30.48
CA THR A 450 -13.81 6.50 29.94
C THR A 450 -14.20 7.89 30.42
N GLN A 451 -14.60 8.76 29.48
CA GLN A 451 -15.01 10.13 29.79
C GLN A 451 -16.41 10.43 29.30
N ASP A 452 -17.18 11.15 30.12
CA ASP A 452 -18.48 11.69 29.72
C ASP A 452 -18.31 12.90 28.81
N ILE A 453 -18.75 12.75 27.57
CA ILE A 453 -18.70 13.78 26.53
C ILE A 453 -20.07 14.36 26.22
N THR A 454 -21.10 14.09 27.04
CA THR A 454 -22.47 14.57 26.85
C THR A 454 -22.51 16.08 26.57
N ASN A 455 -21.83 16.87 27.39
CA ASN A 455 -21.76 18.32 27.25
C ASN A 455 -20.97 18.77 26.01
N THR A 456 -19.97 17.98 25.60
CA THR A 456 -19.20 18.23 24.37
C THR A 456 -20.08 18.00 23.15
N ILE A 457 -20.79 16.86 23.08
CA ILE A 457 -21.70 16.53 21.98
C ILE A 457 -22.80 17.60 21.82
N PHE A 458 -23.34 18.13 22.92
CA PHE A 458 -24.32 19.23 22.86
C PHE A 458 -23.80 20.50 22.19
N LYS A 459 -22.49 20.75 22.24
CA LYS A 459 -21.85 21.97 21.73
C LYS A 459 -21.34 21.79 20.31
N ILE A 460 -20.63 20.70 20.02
CA ILE A 460 -19.84 20.54 18.78
C ILE A 460 -20.68 20.66 17.50
N GLY A 461 -21.97 20.28 17.54
CA GLY A 461 -22.87 20.38 16.38
C GLY A 461 -22.97 21.79 15.81
N LYS A 462 -22.95 22.83 16.67
CA LYS A 462 -23.01 24.25 16.25
C LYS A 462 -21.72 24.74 15.58
N TYR A 463 -20.61 24.11 15.91
CA TYR A 463 -19.26 24.52 15.51
C TYR A 463 -18.70 23.67 14.36
N LEU A 464 -19.48 22.76 13.78
CA LEU A 464 -18.99 21.92 12.68
C LEU A 464 -18.50 22.77 11.50
N PRO A 465 -17.38 22.36 10.85
CA PRO A 465 -16.92 22.97 9.61
C PRO A 465 -18.00 22.86 8.52
N LYS A 466 -18.20 23.93 7.76
CA LYS A 466 -19.28 24.02 6.75
C LYS A 466 -19.14 23.00 5.62
N ASN A 467 -17.91 22.57 5.33
CA ASN A 467 -17.59 21.64 4.25
C ASN A 467 -17.49 20.18 4.71
N LEU A 468 -17.74 19.91 6.00
CA LEU A 468 -17.62 18.57 6.56
C LEU A 468 -18.65 17.62 5.93
N GLN A 469 -18.15 16.52 5.38
CA GLN A 469 -18.97 15.48 4.74
C GLN A 469 -19.00 14.20 5.56
N LEU A 470 -17.92 13.87 6.24
CA LEU A 470 -17.81 12.67 7.07
C LEU A 470 -17.35 13.03 8.48
N PHE A 471 -18.08 12.53 9.47
CA PHE A 471 -17.73 12.66 10.87
C PHE A 471 -17.88 11.33 11.61
N ASP A 472 -16.76 10.77 12.01
CA ASP A 472 -16.63 9.52 12.75
C ASP A 472 -16.07 9.83 14.14
N LEU A 473 -16.95 9.83 15.15
CA LEU A 473 -16.60 10.08 16.56
C LEU A 473 -16.39 8.81 17.38
N ASN A 474 -16.29 7.64 16.73
CA ASN A 474 -16.13 6.32 17.34
C ASN A 474 -16.52 6.25 18.84
N LEU A 475 -17.82 6.45 19.12
CA LEU A 475 -18.35 6.74 20.44
C LEU A 475 -18.15 5.60 21.47
N GLN A 476 -17.52 4.49 21.09
CA GLN A 476 -17.26 3.35 21.96
C GLN A 476 -16.33 3.66 23.13
N PHE A 477 -15.48 4.70 23.00
CA PHE A 477 -14.49 5.08 24.02
C PHE A 477 -14.96 6.17 24.98
N TRP A 478 -16.21 6.62 24.85
CA TRP A 478 -16.77 7.69 25.67
C TRP A 478 -18.17 7.34 26.17
N THR A 479 -18.56 7.95 27.29
CA THR A 479 -19.95 7.91 27.76
C THR A 479 -20.69 9.15 27.28
N TYR A 480 -21.97 8.99 27.00
CA TYR A 480 -22.82 10.05 26.45
C TYR A 480 -24.30 9.75 26.71
N SER A 481 -25.10 10.81 26.78
CA SER A 481 -26.56 10.69 26.74
C SER A 481 -27.08 10.55 25.30
N LEU A 482 -28.15 9.78 25.10
CA LEU A 482 -28.81 9.70 23.78
C LEU A 482 -29.39 11.06 23.34
N ASN A 483 -29.82 11.88 24.31
CA ASN A 483 -30.34 13.22 24.07
C ASN A 483 -29.28 14.18 23.50
N SER A 484 -28.01 14.05 23.91
CA SER A 484 -26.94 14.86 23.33
C SER A 484 -26.69 14.48 21.88
N VAL A 485 -26.68 13.19 21.53
CA VAL A 485 -26.54 12.73 20.14
C VAL A 485 -27.72 13.22 19.28
N LYS A 486 -28.95 13.13 19.80
CA LYS A 486 -30.15 13.66 19.11
C LYS A 486 -30.03 15.16 18.82
N SER A 487 -29.57 15.93 19.81
CA SER A 487 -29.33 17.38 19.68
C SER A 487 -28.20 17.69 18.70
N PHE A 488 -27.13 16.90 18.70
CA PHE A 488 -26.06 17.01 17.74
C PHE A 488 -26.56 16.81 16.30
N LEU A 489 -27.29 15.73 16.03
CA LEU A 489 -27.81 15.41 14.69
C LEU A 489 -28.74 16.50 14.14
N SER A 490 -29.60 17.09 14.97
CA SER A 490 -30.46 18.20 14.52
C SER A 490 -29.66 19.47 14.20
N GLN A 491 -28.64 19.79 15.00
CA GLN A 491 -27.76 20.93 14.74
C GLN A 491 -26.92 20.75 13.48
N CYS A 492 -26.43 19.53 13.21
CA CYS A 492 -25.65 19.20 12.01
C CYS A 492 -26.41 19.54 10.74
N TYR A 493 -27.69 19.13 10.67
CA TYR A 493 -28.52 19.31 9.49
C TYR A 493 -28.65 20.78 9.09
N GLU A 494 -28.88 21.65 10.07
CA GLU A 494 -28.96 23.10 9.84
C GLU A 494 -27.60 23.67 9.47
N LYS A 495 -26.52 23.25 10.17
CA LYS A 495 -25.17 23.77 9.95
C LYS A 495 -24.59 23.42 8.57
N LEU A 496 -24.91 22.24 8.04
CA LEU A 496 -24.40 21.72 6.77
C LEU A 496 -25.29 22.05 5.58
N ASN A 497 -26.11 23.11 5.69
CA ASN A 497 -27.05 23.55 4.64
C ASN A 497 -27.95 22.41 4.15
N ARG A 498 -28.45 21.58 5.08
CA ARG A 498 -29.34 20.44 4.82
C ARG A 498 -28.75 19.35 3.92
N LYS A 499 -27.41 19.32 3.77
CA LYS A 499 -26.71 18.18 3.18
C LYS A 499 -26.56 17.08 4.22
N PRO A 500 -26.76 15.81 3.85
CA PRO A 500 -26.62 14.71 4.80
C PRO A 500 -25.15 14.53 5.21
N LEU A 501 -24.92 14.36 6.51
CA LEU A 501 -23.61 14.01 7.06
C LEU A 501 -23.39 12.49 6.96
N ILE A 502 -22.23 12.05 6.47
CA ILE A 502 -21.85 10.64 6.56
C ILE A 502 -21.45 10.36 8.01
N TYR A 503 -22.27 9.56 8.69
CA TYR A 503 -22.02 9.13 10.06
C TYR A 503 -21.51 7.69 10.05
N VAL A 504 -20.38 7.45 10.70
CA VAL A 504 -19.75 6.12 10.74
C VAL A 504 -20.14 5.38 12.01
N ILE A 505 -20.58 4.13 11.85
CA ILE A 505 -20.91 3.21 12.93
C ILE A 505 -19.88 2.09 13.00
N HIS A 506 -19.39 1.81 14.20
CA HIS A 506 -18.48 0.71 14.51
C HIS A 506 -19.29 -0.48 15.06
N ILE A 507 -19.33 -1.58 14.30
CA ILE A 507 -20.32 -2.67 14.45
C ILE A 507 -20.17 -3.45 15.78
N ARG A 508 -18.98 -3.47 16.40
CA ARG A 508 -18.67 -4.39 17.51
C ARG A 508 -19.23 -3.97 18.87
N PHE A 509 -19.58 -2.70 19.09
CA PHE A 509 -19.97 -2.20 20.42
C PHE A 509 -21.16 -1.25 20.35
N PHE A 510 -22.26 -1.74 19.76
CA PHE A 510 -23.37 -0.90 19.34
C PHE A 510 -24.59 -1.00 20.27
N LYS A 511 -24.96 0.10 20.93
CA LYS A 511 -26.20 0.19 21.73
C LYS A 511 -27.41 0.26 20.78
N GLN A 512 -28.40 -0.60 20.97
CA GLN A 512 -29.60 -0.66 20.11
C GLN A 512 -30.32 0.70 20.02
N GLU A 513 -30.44 1.44 21.13
CA GLU A 513 -31.09 2.75 21.13
C GLU A 513 -30.40 3.79 20.22
N LEU A 514 -29.06 3.72 20.10
CA LEU A 514 -28.32 4.58 19.16
C LEU A 514 -28.60 4.16 17.72
N LYS A 515 -28.72 2.86 17.45
CA LYS A 515 -29.13 2.34 16.13
C LYS A 515 -30.44 2.94 15.68
N ASP A 516 -31.45 2.80 16.53
CA ASP A 516 -32.82 3.22 16.24
C ASP A 516 -32.88 4.73 16.01
N LEU A 517 -32.12 5.50 16.79
CA LEU A 517 -31.97 6.95 16.59
C LEU A 517 -31.31 7.28 15.24
N LEU A 518 -30.21 6.63 14.88
CA LEU A 518 -29.52 6.89 13.62
C LEU A 518 -30.37 6.50 12.40
N GLU A 519 -31.06 5.35 12.44
CA GLU A 519 -32.00 4.93 11.39
C GLU A 519 -33.16 5.93 11.22
N GLN A 520 -33.65 6.52 12.32
CA GLN A 520 -34.67 7.56 12.26
C GLN A 520 -34.18 8.81 11.52
N TYR A 521 -32.94 9.24 11.76
CA TYR A 521 -32.36 10.43 11.13
C TYR A 521 -31.90 10.17 9.70
N GLU A 522 -31.48 8.94 9.38
CA GLU A 522 -31.20 8.50 8.01
C GLU A 522 -32.46 8.55 7.14
N LYS A 523 -33.60 8.06 7.64
CA LYS A 523 -34.91 8.17 6.96
C LYS A 523 -35.35 9.61 6.73
N LYS A 524 -34.89 10.56 7.56
CA LYS A 524 -35.14 12.00 7.40
C LYS A 524 -34.17 12.67 6.42
N GLY A 525 -33.20 11.94 5.86
CA GLY A 525 -32.17 12.49 4.99
C GLY A 525 -31.18 13.40 5.70
N VAL A 526 -31.06 13.30 7.04
CA VAL A 526 -30.13 14.13 7.83
C VAL A 526 -28.72 13.54 7.82
N ILE A 527 -28.60 12.22 7.75
CA ILE A 527 -27.35 11.49 7.70
C ILE A 527 -27.39 10.38 6.67
N VAL A 528 -26.21 9.92 6.26
CA VAL A 528 -26.01 8.63 5.59
C VAL A 528 -25.17 7.76 6.51
N VAL A 529 -25.67 6.58 6.86
CA VAL A 529 -24.95 5.68 7.76
C VAL A 529 -23.96 4.83 6.96
N LYS A 530 -22.68 4.85 7.37
CA LYS A 530 -21.68 3.89 6.89
C LYS A 530 -21.23 2.99 8.03
N THR A 531 -21.10 1.70 7.75
CA THR A 531 -20.53 0.76 8.72
C THR A 531 -19.04 0.59 8.49
N ARG A 532 -18.26 0.70 9.56
CA ARG A 532 -16.82 0.41 9.56
C ARG A 532 -16.61 -0.90 10.31
N LYS A 533 -16.05 -1.89 9.62
CA LYS A 533 -15.49 -3.08 10.27
C LYS A 533 -14.18 -2.62 10.91
N VAL A 534 -14.13 -2.59 12.23
CA VAL A 534 -12.88 -2.27 12.92
C VAL A 534 -11.97 -3.49 12.82
N ALA A 535 -10.82 -3.32 12.19
CA ALA A 535 -9.78 -4.33 12.13
C ALA A 535 -9.00 -4.37 13.47
N TYR A 536 -9.70 -4.49 14.61
CA TYR A 536 -9.04 -4.96 15.81
C TYR A 536 -9.00 -6.48 15.72
N VAL A 537 -7.83 -7.00 15.39
CA VAL A 537 -7.47 -8.40 15.62
C VAL A 537 -7.72 -8.70 17.10
N ASP A 538 -8.23 -9.90 17.37
CA ASP A 538 -8.54 -10.46 18.68
C ASP A 538 -7.32 -10.42 19.62
N LEU A 539 -7.08 -9.28 20.28
CA LEU A 539 -5.95 -9.09 21.21
C LEU A 539 -6.38 -8.97 22.68
N PHE A 540 -7.65 -9.22 22.99
CA PHE A 540 -8.13 -9.29 24.37
C PHE A 540 -9.10 -10.47 24.53
N PHE A 541 -8.54 -11.67 24.62
CA PHE A 541 -8.98 -12.76 25.50
C PHE A 541 -7.79 -13.63 25.88
#